data_AF-A0A5C9BGN2-F1
#
_entry.id   AF-A0A5C9BGN2-F1
#
_cell.length_a   1.000
_cell.length_b   1.000
_cell.length_c   1.000
_cell.angle_alpha   90.00
_cell.angle_beta   90.00
_cell.angle_gamma   90.00
#
_symmetry.space_group_name_H-M   'P 1'
#
loop_
_entity.id
_entity.type
_entity.pdbx_description
1 polymer ?
#
loop_
_entity_poly.entity_id
_entity_poly.type
_entity_poly.pdbx_seq_one_letter_code
_entity_poly.pdbx_strand_id
1 'polypeptide(L)'
;IPALGERLRIIQLSRFYRSLGMLLTGGIPVLGALGMVSGLLAPPLRQKLQGAAELIGHGQPISAAMEQSGLATPIALRMLRVGERSGRMGEMMERIAGFYDEETARWIEWFTKLFEPLLMLVIGLVIGLVVLLLYMPIFDLAGSIQ
;
A
#
# COMPACT_ATOMS: atom_id res chain seq x y z
N ILE A 1 14.60 -2.28 1.79
CA ILE A 1 13.86 -3.50 1.35
C ILE A 1 12.86 -3.09 0.26
N PRO A 2 13.12 -3.37 -1.02
CA PRO A 2 12.32 -2.87 -2.16
C PRO A 2 10.83 -3.25 -2.10
N ALA A 3 10.48 -4.39 -1.49
CA ALA A 3 9.09 -4.83 -1.32
C ALA A 3 8.26 -3.93 -0.38
N LEU A 4 8.87 -3.29 0.63
CA LEU A 4 8.17 -2.39 1.56
C LEU A 4 7.87 -1.03 0.91
N GLY A 5 8.79 -0.55 0.07
CA GLY A 5 8.66 0.73 -0.62
C GLY A 5 7.49 0.74 -1.62
N GLU A 6 7.33 -0.35 -2.38
CA GLU A 6 6.24 -0.46 -3.34
C GLU A 6 4.86 -0.52 -2.67
N ARG A 7 4.76 -1.17 -1.50
CA ARG A 7 3.51 -1.18 -0.71
C ARG A 7 3.17 0.18 -0.16
N LEU A 8 4.15 0.88 0.39
CA LEU A 8 3.96 2.25 0.89
C LEU A 8 3.52 3.19 -0.23
N ARG A 9 4.05 2.98 -1.44
CA ARG A 9 3.62 3.69 -2.65
C ARG A 9 2.15 3.43 -2.98
N ILE A 10 1.69 2.18 -2.94
CA ILE A 10 0.28 1.81 -3.18
C ILE A 10 -0.65 2.47 -2.15
N ILE A 11 -0.28 2.46 -0.87
CA ILE A 11 -1.09 3.08 0.20
C ILE A 11 -1.21 4.60 -0.01
N GLN A 12 -0.11 5.27 -0.38
CA GLN A 12 -0.14 6.69 -0.71
C GLN A 12 -1.00 6.99 -1.93
N LEU A 13 -0.89 6.17 -2.98
CA LEU A 13 -1.73 6.30 -4.18
C LEU A 13 -3.21 6.07 -3.86
N SER A 14 -3.56 5.08 -3.03
CA SER A 14 -4.94 4.84 -2.60
C SER A 14 -5.55 6.08 -1.93
N ARG A 15 -4.82 6.68 -0.97
CA ARG A 15 -5.21 7.93 -0.32
C ARG A 15 -5.35 9.09 -1.29
N PHE A 16 -4.41 9.21 -2.23
CA PHE A 16 -4.47 10.21 -3.29
C PHE A 16 -5.73 10.04 -4.15
N TYR A 17 -6.05 8.83 -4.63
CA TYR A 17 -7.25 8.57 -5.42
C TYR A 17 -8.53 8.80 -4.62
N ARG A 18 -8.55 8.44 -3.33
CA ARG A 18 -9.67 8.70 -2.43
C ARG A 18 -9.99 10.19 -2.37
N SER A 19 -8.99 11.01 -2.06
CA SER A 19 -9.15 12.46 -1.95
C SER A 19 -9.46 13.10 -3.30
N LEU A 20 -8.79 12.68 -4.36
CA LEU A 20 -9.07 13.18 -5.70
C LEU A 20 -10.50 12.84 -6.13
N GLY A 21 -10.95 11.61 -5.90
CA GLY A 21 -12.31 11.16 -6.17
C GLY A 21 -13.36 12.01 -5.47
N MET A 22 -13.21 12.24 -4.17
CA MET A 22 -14.12 13.10 -3.40
C MET A 22 -14.21 14.53 -3.96
N LEU A 23 -13.08 15.13 -4.33
CA LEU A 23 -13.06 16.49 -4.90
C LEU A 23 -13.72 16.53 -6.28
N LEU A 24 -13.45 15.54 -7.13
CA LEU A 24 -14.04 15.44 -8.48
C LEU A 24 -15.55 15.16 -8.42
N THR A 25 -15.99 14.28 -7.53
CA THR A 25 -17.42 14.03 -7.27
C THR A 25 -18.10 15.29 -6.71
N GLY A 26 -17.37 16.09 -5.92
CA GLY A 26 -17.79 17.41 -5.45
C GLY A 26 -17.81 18.51 -6.52
N GLY A 27 -17.50 18.18 -7.79
CA GLY A 27 -17.56 19.12 -8.91
C GLY A 27 -16.32 20.01 -9.07
N ILE A 28 -15.24 19.76 -8.34
CA ILE A 28 -14.00 20.52 -8.48
C ILE A 28 -13.31 20.13 -9.79
N PRO A 29 -12.86 21.12 -10.60
CA PRO A 29 -12.10 20.82 -11.81
C PRO A 29 -10.82 20.02 -11.55
N VAL A 30 -10.49 19.09 -12.44
CA VAL A 30 -9.38 18.13 -12.28
C VAL A 30 -8.05 18.80 -11.93
N LEU A 31 -7.65 19.85 -12.66
CA LEU A 31 -6.38 20.55 -12.40
C LEU A 31 -6.35 21.19 -11.01
N GLY A 32 -7.45 21.79 -10.58
CA GLY A 32 -7.58 22.36 -9.23
C GLY A 32 -7.51 21.27 -8.16
N ALA A 33 -8.23 20.17 -8.38
CA ALA A 33 -8.24 19.04 -7.46
C ALA A 33 -6.84 18.40 -7.32
N LEU A 34 -6.10 18.20 -8.42
CA LEU A 34 -4.73 17.68 -8.42
C LEU A 34 -3.79 18.55 -7.57
N GLY A 35 -3.92 19.88 -7.66
CA GLY A 35 -3.17 20.82 -6.84
C GLY A 35 -3.43 20.64 -5.34
N MET A 36 -4.71 20.50 -4.96
CA MET A 36 -5.13 20.32 -3.56
C MET A 36 -4.61 19.02 -2.94
N VAL A 37 -4.63 17.92 -3.71
CA VAL A 37 -4.21 16.59 -3.20
C VAL A 37 -2.71 16.34 -3.31
N SER A 38 -1.95 17.23 -3.96
CA SER A 38 -0.49 17.10 -4.14
C SER A 38 0.28 16.97 -2.82
N GLY A 39 -0.25 17.58 -1.75
CA GLY A 39 0.32 17.51 -0.40
C GLY A 39 0.28 16.11 0.23
N LEU A 40 -0.62 15.23 -0.25
CA LEU A 40 -0.77 13.86 0.26
C LEU A 40 0.32 12.91 -0.24
N LEU A 41 1.00 13.27 -1.33
CA LEU A 41 2.04 12.46 -1.94
C LEU A 41 3.42 12.80 -1.35
N ALA A 42 4.26 11.78 -1.21
CA ALA A 42 5.68 11.96 -0.90
C ALA A 42 6.40 12.78 -1.99
N PRO A 43 7.52 13.47 -1.68
CA PRO A 43 8.21 14.36 -2.62
C PRO A 43 8.49 13.76 -4.02
N PRO A 44 8.94 12.50 -4.16
CA PRO A 44 9.17 11.91 -5.48
C PRO A 44 7.90 11.72 -6.32
N LEU A 45 6.77 11.41 -5.67
CA LEU A 45 5.47 11.25 -6.33
C LEU A 45 4.82 12.60 -6.63
N ARG A 46 5.08 13.61 -5.80
CA ARG A 46 4.59 14.98 -6.01
C ARG A 46 5.17 15.60 -7.28
N GLN A 47 6.46 15.39 -7.55
CA GLN A 47 7.09 15.85 -8.79
C GLN A 47 6.47 15.18 -10.03
N LYS A 48 6.19 13.87 -9.94
CA LYS A 48 5.47 13.13 -10.98
C LYS A 48 4.06 13.66 -11.19
N LEU A 49 3.36 14.06 -10.12
CA LEU A 49 2.02 14.63 -10.20
C LEU A 49 2.01 15.98 -10.90
N GLN A 50 3.03 16.81 -10.70
CA GLN A 50 3.18 18.09 -11.39
C GLN A 50 3.30 17.88 -12.91
N GLY A 51 4.18 16.97 -13.35
CA GLY A 51 4.29 16.62 -14.76
C GLY A 51 2.97 16.05 -15.33
N ALA A 52 2.27 15.22 -14.56
CA ALA A 52 0.96 14.72 -14.97
C ALA A 52 -0.07 15.85 -15.12
N ALA A 53 -0.07 16.83 -14.22
CA ALA A 53 -0.97 17.98 -14.27
C ALA A 53 -0.68 18.89 -15.47
N GLU A 54 0.58 19.09 -15.84
CA GLU A 54 0.99 19.82 -17.04
C GLU A 54 0.48 19.12 -18.31
N LEU A 55 0.68 17.80 -18.43
CA LEU A 55 0.19 17.01 -19.56
C LEU A 55 -1.33 17.11 -19.71
N ILE A 56 -2.06 17.01 -18.59
CA ILE A 56 -3.53 17.19 -18.57
C ILE A 56 -3.90 18.62 -18.98
N GLY A 57 -3.16 19.63 -18.53
CA GLY A 57 -3.35 21.02 -18.93
C GLY A 57 -3.15 21.27 -20.42
N HIS A 58 -2.28 20.49 -21.07
CA HIS A 58 -2.10 20.49 -22.52
C HIS A 58 -3.15 19.67 -23.28
N GLY A 59 -4.17 19.14 -22.59
CA GLY A 59 -5.26 18.38 -23.21
C GLY A 59 -5.00 16.89 -23.38
N GLN A 60 -3.95 16.35 -22.77
CA GLN A 60 -3.79 14.89 -22.75
C GLN A 60 -4.89 14.22 -21.90
N PRO A 61 -5.31 13.00 -22.27
CA PRO A 61 -6.16 12.19 -21.43
C PRO A 61 -5.53 11.96 -20.04
N ILE A 62 -6.34 12.06 -18.99
CA ILE A 62 -5.95 11.84 -17.60
C ILE A 62 -5.36 10.44 -17.44
N SER A 63 -5.97 9.45 -18.11
CA SER A 63 -5.49 8.06 -18.06
C SER A 63 -4.06 7.94 -18.60
N ALA A 64 -3.75 8.60 -19.72
CA ALA A 64 -2.44 8.60 -20.34
C ALA A 64 -1.41 9.40 -19.53
N ALA A 65 -1.77 10.57 -19.01
CA ALA A 65 -0.89 11.41 -18.21
C ALA A 65 -0.47 10.73 -16.89
N MET A 66 -1.40 10.05 -16.23
CA MET A 66 -1.13 9.29 -15.00
C MET A 66 -0.30 8.03 -15.26
N GLU A 67 -0.50 7.36 -16.41
CA GLU A 67 0.33 6.23 -16.85
C GLU A 67 1.77 6.65 -17.12
N GLN A 68 1.97 7.70 -17.94
CA GLN A 68 3.30 8.22 -18.28
C GLN A 68 4.07 8.69 -17.04
N SER A 69 3.38 9.28 -16.07
CA SER A 69 3.98 9.77 -14.83
C SER A 69 4.23 8.65 -13.81
N GLY A 70 3.84 7.41 -14.11
CA GLY A 70 3.99 6.26 -13.20
C GLY A 70 3.13 6.38 -11.93
N LEU A 71 2.04 7.15 -12.02
CA LEU A 71 1.05 7.36 -10.96
C LEU A 71 -0.16 6.44 -11.10
N ALA A 72 -0.29 5.71 -12.21
CA ALA A 72 -1.30 4.69 -12.41
C ALA A 72 -0.68 3.28 -12.34
N THR A 73 -1.29 2.42 -11.52
CA THR A 73 -1.06 0.97 -11.56
C THR A 73 -1.85 0.34 -12.72
N PRO A 74 -1.59 -0.92 -13.12
CA PRO A 74 -2.33 -1.57 -14.20
C PRO A 74 -3.85 -1.61 -13.98
N ILE A 75 -4.30 -1.76 -12.73
CA ILE A 75 -5.72 -1.80 -12.36
C ILE A 75 -6.29 -0.37 -12.33
N ALA A 76 -5.58 0.58 -11.72
CA ALA A 76 -6.00 1.98 -11.70
C ALA A 76 -6.15 2.54 -13.12
N LEU A 77 -5.21 2.21 -14.02
CA LEU A 77 -5.24 2.64 -15.41
C LEU A 77 -6.49 2.19 -16.16
N ARG A 78 -6.95 0.95 -15.93
CA ARG A 78 -8.18 0.43 -16.55
C ARG A 78 -9.40 1.19 -16.07
N MET A 79 -9.51 1.41 -14.76
CA MET A 79 -10.60 2.19 -14.18
C MET A 79 -10.58 3.65 -14.60
N LEU A 80 -9.39 4.25 -14.68
CA LEU A 80 -9.16 5.59 -15.24
C LEU A 80 -9.72 5.72 -16.66
N ARG A 81 -9.37 4.78 -17.54
CA ARG A 81 -9.87 4.77 -18.94
C ARG A 81 -11.39 4.62 -19.00
N VAL A 82 -11.99 3.83 -18.11
CA VAL A 82 -13.46 3.69 -18.01
C VAL A 82 -14.09 5.00 -17.51
N GLY A 83 -13.50 5.64 -16.50
CA GLY A 83 -13.98 6.89 -15.93
C GLY A 83 -13.90 8.04 -16.92
N GLU A 84 -12.84 8.07 -17.71
CA GLU A 84 -12.63 9.06 -18.78
C GLU A 84 -13.67 8.91 -19.90
N ARG A 85 -13.92 7.69 -20.38
CA ARG A 85 -14.92 7.43 -21.44
C ARG A 85 -16.36 7.66 -20.98
N SER A 86 -16.66 7.37 -19.71
CA SER A 86 -17.99 7.54 -19.13
C SER A 86 -18.25 8.94 -18.57
N GLY A 87 -17.23 9.80 -18.51
CA GLY A 87 -17.29 11.10 -17.83
C GLY A 87 -17.41 11.01 -16.30
N ARG A 88 -17.26 9.82 -15.71
CA ARG A 88 -17.42 9.56 -14.27
C ARG A 88 -16.08 9.37 -13.57
N MET A 89 -15.21 10.35 -13.69
CA MET A 89 -13.85 10.26 -13.16
C MET A 89 -13.81 10.17 -11.62
N GLY A 90 -14.63 10.98 -10.92
CA GLY A 90 -14.69 10.96 -9.46
C GLY A 90 -15.10 9.59 -8.89
N GLU A 91 -16.16 9.00 -9.43
CA GLU A 91 -16.62 7.66 -9.04
C GLU A 91 -15.54 6.59 -9.29
N MET A 92 -14.87 6.63 -10.45
CA MET A 92 -13.81 5.66 -10.74
C MET A 92 -12.59 5.84 -9.85
N MET A 93 -12.21 7.07 -9.50
CA MET A 93 -11.14 7.34 -8.52
C MET A 93 -11.47 6.73 -7.15
N GLU A 94 -12.69 6.89 -6.67
CA GLU A 94 -13.14 6.28 -5.40
C GLU A 94 -13.13 4.75 -5.45
N ARG A 95 -13.53 4.15 -6.57
CA ARG A 95 -13.45 2.69 -6.77
C ARG A 95 -12.00 2.19 -6.78
N ILE A 96 -11.07 2.93 -7.39
CA ILE A 96 -9.64 2.59 -7.36
C ILE A 96 -9.13 2.59 -5.92
N ALA A 97 -9.45 3.64 -5.15
CA ALA A 97 -9.07 3.70 -3.74
C ALA A 97 -9.69 2.55 -2.92
N GLY A 98 -10.98 2.25 -3.13
CA GLY A 98 -11.66 1.12 -2.50
C GLY A 98 -10.95 -0.20 -2.73
N PHE A 99 -10.61 -0.49 -3.98
CA PHE A 99 -9.89 -1.71 -4.35
C PHE A 99 -8.56 -1.86 -3.60
N TYR A 100 -7.75 -0.80 -3.53
CA TYR A 100 -6.45 -0.85 -2.87
C TYR A 100 -6.52 -0.90 -1.34
N ASP A 101 -7.54 -0.26 -0.76
CA ASP A 101 -7.77 -0.34 0.69
C ASP A 101 -8.19 -1.76 1.09
N GLU A 102 -9.06 -2.41 0.30
CA GLU A 102 -9.41 -3.81 0.52
C GLU A 102 -8.21 -4.76 0.33
N GLU A 103 -7.39 -4.53 -0.69
CA GLU A 103 -6.17 -5.32 -0.93
C GLU A 103 -5.19 -5.18 0.24
N THR A 104 -5.03 -3.96 0.77
CA THR A 104 -4.20 -3.68 1.94
C THR A 104 -4.76 -4.35 3.19
N ALA A 105 -6.08 -4.29 3.41
CA ALA A 105 -6.74 -4.93 4.55
C ALA A 105 -6.57 -6.46 4.53
N ARG A 106 -6.80 -7.10 3.38
CA ARG A 106 -6.58 -8.55 3.19
C ARG A 106 -5.14 -8.94 3.50
N TRP A 107 -4.18 -8.12 3.10
CA TRP A 107 -2.78 -8.40 3.38
C TRP A 107 -2.45 -8.28 4.88
N ILE A 108 -2.97 -7.26 5.57
CA ILE A 108 -2.79 -7.10 7.01
C ILE A 108 -3.37 -8.29 7.75
N GLU A 109 -4.57 -8.74 7.36
CA GLU A 109 -5.21 -9.92 7.97
C GLU A 109 -4.36 -11.18 7.80
N TRP A 110 -3.84 -11.42 6.59
CA TRP A 110 -2.95 -12.55 6.31
C TRP A 110 -1.64 -12.46 7.10
N PHE A 111 -1.05 -11.26 7.21
CA PHE A 111 0.15 -11.02 8.01
C PHE A 111 -0.10 -11.35 9.48
N THR A 112 -1.20 -10.86 10.07
CA THR A 112 -1.57 -11.15 11.46
C THR A 112 -1.77 -12.65 11.69
N LYS A 113 -2.44 -13.35 10.76
CA LYS A 113 -2.66 -14.81 10.83
C LYS A 113 -1.37 -15.62 10.83
N LEU A 114 -0.32 -15.16 10.15
CA LEU A 114 1.00 -15.82 10.17
C LEU A 114 1.85 -15.44 11.37
N PHE A 115 1.63 -14.24 11.91
CA PHE A 115 2.39 -13.75 13.05
C PHE A 115 2.09 -14.53 14.33
N GLU A 116 0.84 -14.96 14.53
CA GLU A 116 0.43 -15.74 15.70
C GLU A 116 1.17 -17.09 15.83
N PRO A 117 1.21 -17.98 14.81
CA PRO A 117 2.02 -19.20 14.85
C PRO A 117 3.51 -18.95 15.06
N LEU A 118 4.04 -17.88 14.47
CA LEU A 118 5.45 -17.51 14.63
C LEU A 118 5.78 -17.18 16.10
N LEU A 119 4.92 -16.42 16.77
CA LEU A 119 5.07 -16.12 18.19
C LEU A 119 5.02 -17.40 19.03
N MET A 120 4.08 -18.30 18.74
CA MET A 120 3.99 -19.59 19.44
C MET A 120 5.28 -20.42 19.27
N LEU A 121 5.84 -20.45 18.06
CA LEU A 121 7.10 -21.15 17.78
C LEU A 121 8.27 -20.54 18.59
N VAL A 122 8.39 -19.21 18.61
CA VAL A 122 9.46 -18.52 19.34
C VAL A 122 9.32 -18.77 20.84
N ILE A 123 8.12 -18.67 21.40
CA ILE A 123 7.87 -18.96 22.82
C ILE A 123 8.20 -20.41 23.14
N GLY A 124 7.75 -21.35 22.31
CA GLY A 124 8.06 -22.78 22.48
C GLY A 124 9.55 -23.07 22.45
N LEU A 125 10.29 -22.42 21.55
CA LEU A 125 11.74 -22.56 21.46
C LEU A 125 12.47 -21.98 22.68
N VAL A 126 12.05 -20.81 23.16
CA VAL A 126 12.58 -20.21 24.39
C VAL A 126 12.36 -21.12 25.59
N ILE A 127 11.13 -21.61 25.77
CA ILE A 127 10.79 -22.53 26.87
C ILE A 127 11.59 -23.82 26.75
N GLY A 128 11.68 -24.41 25.55
CA GLY A 128 12.45 -25.62 25.29
C GLY A 128 13.94 -25.45 25.63
N LEU A 129 14.52 -24.31 25.24
CA LEU A 129 15.91 -23.99 25.57
C LEU A 129 16.13 -23.85 27.08
N VAL A 130 15.22 -23.18 27.79
CA VAL A 130 15.29 -23.07 29.26
C VAL A 130 15.26 -24.46 29.91
N VAL A 131 14.34 -25.33 29.49
CA VAL A 131 14.26 -26.70 30.02
C VAL A 131 15.55 -27.47 29.78
N LEU A 132 16.10 -27.42 28.56
CA LEU A 132 17.37 -28.10 28.24
C LEU A 132 18.53 -27.61 29.12
N LEU A 133 18.65 -26.29 29.30
CA LEU A 133 19.69 -25.69 30.16
C LEU A 133 19.55 -26.09 31.63
N LEU A 134 18.32 -26.31 32.12
CA LEU A 134 18.09 -26.76 33.49
C LEU A 134 18.38 -28.25 33.70
N TYR A 135 18.14 -29.10 32.70
CA TYR A 135 18.36 -30.54 32.82
C TYR A 135 19.80 -30.97 32.55
N MET A 136 20.52 -30.30 31.66
CA MET A 136 21.89 -30.65 31.27
C MET A 136 22.85 -30.79 32.48
N PRO A 137 22.87 -29.88 33.47
CA PRO A 137 23.73 -30.02 34.67
C PRO A 137 23.38 -31.24 35.52
N ILE A 138 22.10 -31.65 35.55
CA ILE A 138 21.66 -32.82 36.31
C ILE A 138 22.22 -34.09 35.65
N PHE A 139 22.23 -34.16 34.32
CA PHE A 139 22.85 -35.26 33.58
C PHE A 139 24.35 -35.33 33.81
N ASP A 140 25.05 -34.20 33.80
CA ASP A 140 26.48 -34.14 34.09
C ASP A 140 26.81 -34.62 35.51
N LEU A 141 26.02 -34.21 36.52
CA LEU A 141 26.17 -34.69 37.89
C LEU A 141 25.93 -36.20 37.98
N ALA A 142 24.88 -36.72 37.36
CA ALA A 142 24.56 -38.15 37.40
C ALA A 142 25.64 -39.03 36.73
N GLY A 143 26.25 -38.55 35.64
CA GLY A 143 27.35 -39.23 34.96
C GLY A 143 28.67 -39.24 35.73
N SER A 144 28.89 -38.25 36.61
CA SER A 144 30.11 -38.16 37.44
C SER A 144 30.14 -39.07 38.67
N ILE A 145 29.05 -39.81 38.95
CA ILE A 145 28.91 -40.69 40.13
C ILE A 145 29.22 -42.18 39.78
N GLN A 146 29.79 -42.46 38.61
CA GLN A 146 30.40 -43.75 38.26
C GLN A 146 31.93 -43.67 38.30
#